data_AF-A0A838TJJ5-F1
#
_entry.id   AF-A0A838TJJ5-F1
#
_cell.length_a   1.000
_cell.length_b   1.000
_cell.length_c   1.000
_cell.angle_alpha   90.00
_cell.angle_beta   90.00
_cell.angle_gamma   90.00
#
_symmetry.space_group_name_H-M   'P 1'
#
loop_
_entity.id
_entity.type
_entity.pdbx_description
1 polymer ?
#
loop_
_entity_poly.entity_id
_entity_poly.type
_entity_poly.pdbx_seq_one_letter_code
_entity_poly.pdbx_strand_id
1 'polypeptide(L)'
;AGAGGGWYLNIPATNWVPATPEAVRIVTDSLFLAEGITYHFKNLKGNPKAFYDKGASFVALDNDGSLHITKHDQQNRILSGTFYFNGTHSSTNEKVSVTEGRFDIRY
;
A
#
# COMPACT_ATOMS: atom_id res chain seq x y z
N ALA A 1 12.03 7.89 10.39
CA ALA A 1 11.22 6.79 10.94
C ALA A 1 10.35 7.36 12.06
N GLY A 2 9.07 7.00 12.12
CA GLY A 2 8.15 7.45 13.18
C GLY A 2 8.37 6.67 14.49
N ALA A 3 8.05 7.29 15.63
CA ALA A 3 8.34 6.77 16.97
C ALA A 3 7.57 5.48 17.35
N GLY A 4 6.56 5.08 16.57
CA GLY A 4 5.71 3.91 16.88
C GLY A 4 4.61 4.22 17.89
N GLY A 5 3.42 3.66 17.65
CA GLY A 5 2.17 3.94 18.36
C GLY A 5 1.16 4.62 17.44
N GLY A 6 0.00 3.97 17.20
CA GLY A 6 -1.06 4.49 16.35
C GLY A 6 -1.88 3.43 15.62
N TRP A 7 -2.75 3.89 14.71
CA TRP A 7 -3.53 3.06 13.80
C TRP A 7 -2.64 2.54 12.66
N TYR A 8 -2.80 1.26 12.33
CA TYR A 8 -2.13 0.60 11.22
C TYR A 8 -3.02 0.68 9.99
N LEU A 9 -2.46 1.05 8.84
CA LEU A 9 -3.18 0.98 7.57
C LEU A 9 -2.94 -0.40 6.96
N ASN A 10 -4.02 -1.10 6.64
CA ASN A 10 -3.99 -2.29 5.82
C ASN A 10 -5.13 -2.20 4.80
N ILE A 11 -4.76 -2.09 3.51
CA ILE A 11 -5.72 -2.00 2.40
C ILE A 11 -5.59 -3.27 1.57
N PRO A 12 -6.39 -4.32 1.84
CA PRO A 12 -6.50 -5.47 0.97
C PRO A 12 -7.55 -5.24 -0.12
N ALA A 13 -7.17 -5.48 -1.37
CA ALA A 13 -8.10 -5.61 -2.48
C ALA A 13 -7.82 -6.95 -3.17
N THR A 14 -8.76 -7.90 -3.07
CA THR A 14 -8.60 -9.24 -3.64
C THR A 14 -9.66 -9.48 -4.71
N ASN A 15 -9.21 -9.76 -5.92
CA ASN A 15 -10.04 -10.34 -6.98
C ASN A 15 -10.06 -11.86 -6.80
N TRP A 16 -11.14 -12.36 -6.20
CA TRP A 16 -11.29 -13.78 -5.94
C TRP A 16 -11.66 -14.54 -7.22
N VAL A 17 -10.67 -15.23 -7.80
CA VAL A 17 -10.85 -16.13 -8.93
C VAL A 17 -10.37 -17.53 -8.50
N PRO A 18 -11.15 -18.61 -8.70
CA PRO A 18 -10.87 -19.93 -8.13
C PRO A 18 -9.48 -20.52 -8.42
N ALA A 19 -8.83 -20.13 -9.53
CA ALA A 19 -7.56 -20.70 -9.96
C ALA A 19 -6.34 -19.89 -9.53
N THR A 20 -6.43 -18.55 -9.53
CA THR A 20 -5.32 -17.65 -9.21
C THR A 20 -5.88 -16.38 -8.58
N PRO A 21 -6.10 -16.36 -7.25
CA PRO A 21 -6.50 -15.13 -6.58
C PRO A 21 -5.44 -14.06 -6.83
N GLU A 22 -5.91 -12.89 -7.21
CA GLU A 22 -5.08 -11.72 -7.48
C GLU A 22 -5.37 -10.69 -6.39
N ALA A 23 -4.33 -10.14 -5.76
CA ALA A 23 -4.50 -9.20 -4.67
C ALA A 23 -3.50 -8.04 -4.72
N VAL A 24 -3.97 -6.86 -4.33
CA VAL A 24 -3.13 -5.70 -4.00
C VAL A 24 -3.22 -5.47 -2.50
N ARG A 25 -2.08 -5.25 -1.85
CA ARG A 25 -2.00 -4.94 -0.43
C ARG A 25 -1.09 -3.75 -0.17
N ILE A 26 -1.58 -2.78 0.59
CA ILE A 26 -0.76 -1.69 1.14
C ILE A 26 -0.82 -1.79 2.65
N VAL A 27 0.35 -1.80 3.28
CA VAL A 27 0.47 -1.95 4.72
C VAL A 27 1.40 -0.90 5.32
N THR A 28 1.07 -0.46 6.52
CA THR A 28 1.95 0.36 7.36
C THR A 28 2.08 -0.29 8.74
N ASP A 29 3.23 -0.11 9.38
CA ASP A 29 3.46 -0.51 10.77
C ASP A 29 3.45 0.72 11.70
N SER A 30 4.49 1.54 11.70
CA SER A 30 4.66 2.66 12.63
C SER A 30 4.65 4.00 11.89
N LEU A 31 3.70 4.18 10.97
CA LEU A 31 3.57 5.40 10.16
C LEU A 31 2.36 6.22 10.61
N PHE A 32 2.61 7.48 10.96
CA PHE A 32 1.54 8.45 11.18
C PHE A 32 1.07 9.00 9.83
N LEU A 33 -0.20 8.76 9.50
CA LEU A 33 -0.82 9.23 8.27
C LEU A 33 -1.37 10.64 8.44
N ALA A 34 -1.06 11.52 7.51
CA ALA A 34 -1.55 12.88 7.46
C ALA A 34 -2.16 13.18 6.07
N GLU A 35 -3.26 13.92 6.07
CA GLU A 35 -3.92 14.39 4.86
C GLU A 35 -2.98 15.26 4.00
N GLY A 36 -3.06 15.10 2.68
CA GLY A 36 -2.23 15.83 1.71
C GLY A 36 -0.79 15.30 1.59
N ILE A 37 -0.39 14.31 2.39
CA ILE A 37 0.99 13.79 2.37
C ILE A 37 1.14 12.61 1.42
N THR A 38 2.24 12.64 0.67
CA THR A 38 2.72 11.53 -0.15
C THR A 38 3.85 10.81 0.57
N TYR A 39 3.73 9.49 0.69
CA TYR A 39 4.71 8.59 1.28
C TYR A 39 5.25 7.66 0.21
N HIS A 40 6.57 7.64 0.01
CA HIS A 40 7.21 6.67 -0.87
C HIS A 40 7.27 5.30 -0.20
N PHE A 41 7.07 4.23 -0.98
CA PHE A 41 7.20 2.87 -0.46
C PHE A 41 8.65 2.57 -0.10
N LYS A 42 8.88 1.99 1.09
CA LYS A 42 10.19 1.52 1.53
C LYS A 42 10.04 0.27 2.40
N ASN A 43 10.91 -0.70 2.20
CA ASN A 43 10.91 -1.96 2.95
C ASN A 43 11.59 -1.82 4.34
N LEU A 44 11.36 -0.68 5.00
CA LEU A 44 11.90 -0.32 6.31
C LEU A 44 10.76 0.08 7.24
N LYS A 45 10.90 -0.23 8.53
CA LYS A 45 9.95 0.16 9.59
C LYS A 45 9.58 1.64 9.53
N GLY A 46 8.30 1.95 9.71
CA GLY A 46 7.76 3.31 9.69
C GLY A 46 7.60 3.90 8.29
N ASN A 47 7.53 3.06 7.26
CA ASN A 47 7.23 3.44 5.89
C ASN A 47 6.12 2.53 5.36
N PRO A 48 5.33 2.98 4.38
CA PRO A 48 4.37 2.10 3.74
C PRO A 48 5.10 1.06 2.89
N LYS A 49 4.48 -0.11 2.75
CA LYS A 49 4.90 -1.19 1.86
C LYS A 49 3.75 -1.57 0.95
N ALA A 50 4.07 -1.99 -0.26
CA ALA A 50 3.07 -2.41 -1.25
C ALA A 50 3.42 -3.78 -1.83
N PHE A 51 2.39 -4.60 -2.02
CA PHE A 51 2.46 -5.95 -2.53
C PHE A 51 1.41 -6.16 -3.60
N TYR A 52 1.79 -6.88 -4.64
CA TYR A 52 0.88 -7.46 -5.60
C TYR A 52 1.08 -8.98 -5.59
N ASP A 53 0.01 -9.74 -5.41
CA ASP A 53 0.06 -11.20 -5.34
C ASP A 53 -0.79 -11.78 -6.47
N LYS A 54 -0.21 -12.63 -7.32
CA LYS A 54 -0.89 -13.38 -8.38
C LYS A 54 -0.13 -14.66 -8.69
N GLY A 55 -0.44 -15.73 -7.95
CA GLY A 55 0.32 -17.00 -8.00
C GLY A 55 1.77 -16.90 -7.46
N ALA A 56 2.34 -15.70 -7.43
CA ALA A 56 3.59 -15.32 -6.81
C ALA A 56 3.46 -13.90 -6.20
N SER A 57 4.41 -13.51 -5.36
CA SER A 57 4.40 -12.19 -4.69
C SER A 57 5.39 -11.22 -5.35
N PHE A 58 4.90 -10.02 -5.65
CA PHE A 58 5.64 -8.92 -6.24
C PHE A 58 5.65 -7.78 -5.23
N VAL A 59 6.84 -7.36 -4.80
CA VAL A 59 6.99 -6.37 -3.74
C VAL A 59 7.49 -5.07 -4.35
N ALA A 60 6.90 -3.93 -3.96
CA ALA A 60 7.46 -2.64 -4.29
C ALA A 60 8.83 -2.48 -3.63
N LEU A 61 9.86 -2.20 -4.42
CA LEU A 61 11.18 -1.87 -3.89
C LEU A 61 11.19 -0.42 -3.38
N ASP A 62 12.28 -0.04 -2.72
CA ASP A 62 12.42 1.29 -2.14
C ASP A 62 12.32 2.38 -3.21
N ASN A 63 11.34 3.28 -3.03
CA ASN A 63 10.98 4.37 -3.93
C ASN A 63 10.38 3.96 -5.29
N ASP A 64 10.02 2.69 -5.49
CA ASP A 64 9.33 2.20 -6.70
C ASP A 64 7.80 2.41 -6.64
N GLY A 65 7.37 3.57 -6.13
CA GLY A 65 5.97 3.94 -6.02
C GLY A 65 5.68 4.85 -4.83
N SER A 66 4.41 5.22 -4.69
CA SER A 66 3.95 6.02 -3.56
C SER A 66 2.50 5.77 -3.17
N LEU A 67 2.20 6.14 -1.93
CA LEU A 67 0.88 6.26 -1.32
C LEU A 67 0.62 7.75 -1.06
N HIS A 68 -0.46 8.29 -1.59
CA HIS A 68 -0.89 9.67 -1.34
C HIS A 68 -2.21 9.67 -0.57
N ILE A 69 -2.23 10.30 0.61
CA ILE A 69 -3.43 10.44 1.43
C ILE A 69 -4.17 11.69 0.99
N THR A 70 -5.32 11.52 0.33
CA THR A 70 -6.13 12.64 -0.15
C THR A 70 -7.07 13.17 0.92
N LYS A 71 -7.51 12.31 1.86
CA LYS A 71 -8.39 12.70 2.96
C LYS A 71 -8.10 11.88 4.22
N HIS A 72 -8.02 12.53 5.38
CA HIS A 72 -7.95 11.91 6.69
C HIS A 72 -8.84 12.68 7.69
N ASP A 73 -10.14 12.38 7.64
CA ASP A 73 -11.15 12.97 8.49
C ASP A 73 -11.38 12.08 9.70
N GLN A 74 -10.70 12.40 10.81
CA GLN A 74 -10.75 11.61 12.03
C GLN A 74 -12.09 11.69 12.76
N GLN A 75 -12.85 12.77 12.57
CA GLN A 75 -14.16 12.94 13.19
C GLN A 75 -15.19 12.01 12.54
N ASN A 76 -15.20 11.96 11.21
CA ASN A 76 -16.10 11.09 10.46
C ASN A 76 -15.51 9.69 10.21
N ARG A 77 -14.25 9.47 10.63
CA ARG A 77 -13.47 8.25 10.47
C ARG A 77 -13.33 7.83 9.01
N ILE A 78 -13.01 8.79 8.15
CA ILE A 78 -12.81 8.59 6.70
C ILE A 78 -11.32 8.71 6.39
N LEU A 79 -10.77 7.72 5.70
CA LEU A 79 -9.43 7.77 5.12
C LEU A 79 -9.52 7.41 3.64
N SER A 80 -9.05 8.30 2.79
CA SER A 80 -9.08 8.09 1.34
C SER A 80 -7.71 8.46 0.75
N GLY A 81 -7.38 7.84 -0.37
CA GLY A 81 -6.12 8.10 -1.02
C GLY A 81 -5.94 7.39 -2.34
N THR A 82 -4.79 7.64 -2.94
CA THR A 82 -4.36 7.04 -4.20
C THR A 82 -2.99 6.40 -4.03
N PHE A 83 -2.66 5.46 -4.90
CA PHE A 83 -1.35 4.83 -4.91
C PHE A 83 -0.97 4.32 -6.29
N TYR A 84 0.32 4.14 -6.50
CA TYR A 84 0.88 3.40 -7.62
C TYR A 84 2.21 2.78 -7.21
N PHE A 85 2.59 1.65 -7.79
CA PHE A 85 3.92 1.06 -7.59
C PHE A 85 4.30 0.09 -8.70
N ASN A 86 5.60 -0.20 -8.78
CA ASN A 86 6.15 -1.32 -9.55
C ASN A 86 6.55 -2.43 -8.57
N GLY A 87 5.84 -3.54 -8.60
CA GLY A 87 6.17 -4.74 -7.84
C GLY A 87 7.23 -5.55 -8.57
N THR A 88 8.22 -6.07 -7.84
CA THR A 88 9.28 -6.93 -8.37
C THR A 88 9.19 -8.32 -7.74
N HIS A 89 9.23 -9.36 -8.57
CA HIS A 89 9.35 -10.73 -8.11
C HIS A 89 10.79 -11.05 -7.71
N SER A 90 10.99 -11.56 -6.50
CA SER A 90 12.33 -11.64 -5.88
C SER A 90 13.29 -12.60 -6.56
N SER A 91 12.81 -13.68 -7.18
CA SER A 91 13.69 -14.70 -7.81
C SER A 91 13.89 -14.51 -9.31
N THR A 92 12.92 -13.92 -10.01
CA THR A 92 12.96 -13.76 -11.48
C THR A 92 13.26 -12.34 -11.92
N ASN A 93 13.19 -11.35 -11.01
CA ASN A 93 13.21 -9.91 -11.31
C ASN A 93 12.10 -9.46 -12.29
N GLU A 94 11.07 -10.29 -12.50
CA GLU A 94 9.87 -9.90 -13.24
C GLU A 94 9.17 -8.72 -12.54
N LYS A 95 8.63 -7.80 -13.32
CA LYS A 95 7.98 -6.58 -12.81
C LYS A 95 6.50 -6.53 -13.20
N VAL A 96 5.69 -6.04 -12.27
CA VAL A 96 4.27 -5.71 -12.48
C VAL A 96 4.04 -4.28 -12.07
N SER A 97 3.35 -3.51 -12.89
CA SER A 97 2.95 -2.13 -12.58
C SER A 97 1.51 -2.08 -12.10
N VAL A 98 1.30 -1.55 -10.90
CA VAL A 98 -0.01 -1.20 -10.37
C VAL A 98 -0.15 0.31 -10.46
N THR A 99 -1.04 0.77 -11.33
CA THR A 99 -1.27 2.19 -11.62
C THR A 99 -2.67 2.61 -11.19
N GLU A 100 -2.83 3.90 -10.88
CA GLU A 100 -4.14 4.53 -10.60
C GLU A 100 -4.94 3.84 -9.47
N GLY A 101 -4.24 3.22 -8.51
CA GLY A 101 -4.86 2.62 -7.33
C GLY A 101 -5.57 3.68 -6.50
N ARG A 102 -6.76 3.35 -6.00
CA ARG A 102 -7.58 4.23 -5.17
C ARG A 102 -8.20 3.46 -4.03
N PHE A 103 -8.33 4.11 -2.88
CA PHE A 103 -9.07 3.57 -1.75
C PHE A 103 -9.87 4.69 -1.07
N ASP A 104 -11.00 4.31 -0.53
CA ASP A 104 -11.84 5.14 0.30
C ASP A 104 -12.43 4.24 1.38
N ILE A 105 -11.96 4.41 2.62
CA ILE A 105 -12.34 3.56 3.74
C ILE A 105 -12.96 4.39 4.85
N ARG A 106 -13.98 3.82 5.48
CA ARG A 106 -14.49 4.27 6.76
C ARG A 106 -14.02 3.30 7.83
N TYR A 107 -13.27 3.79 8.81
CA TYR A 107 -12.60 2.95 9.82
C TYR A 107 -13.18 3.14 11.21
#